data_AF-A0A511B928-F1
#
_entry.id   AF-A0A511B928-F1
#
_cell.length_a   1.000
_cell.length_b   1.000
_cell.length_c   1.000
_cell.angle_alpha   90.00
_cell.angle_beta   90.00
_cell.angle_gamma   90.00
#
_symmetry.space_group_name_H-M   'P 1'
#
loop_
_entity.id
_entity.type
_entity.pdbx_description
1 polymer ?
#
loop_
_entity_poly.entity_id
_entity_poly.type
_entity_poly.pdbx_seq_one_letter_code
_entity_poly.pdbx_strand_id
1 'polypeptide(L)'
;MQDARATPLKGQRACWQSNVGEDPRPEISCQSLSPDFLRKLEHATPAQVVKLFGVPGKDGKPTYFEGVGKVPGFHNGYVDLVYGQGRVTKVNAVTTEFQNNGMAGPEMDFGWEAAKGECSDFPGSTRRCNAVQ
;
A
#
# COMPACT_ATOMS: atom_id res chain seq x y z
N MET A 1 29.22 -3.49 -11.77
CA MET A 1 27.76 -3.29 -11.97
C MET A 1 27.32 -2.35 -10.85
N GLN A 2 26.77 -1.20 -11.19
CA GLN A 2 26.38 -0.18 -10.22
C GLN A 2 25.01 -0.55 -9.68
N ASP A 3 24.97 -1.01 -8.42
CA ASP A 3 23.74 -1.17 -7.66
C ASP A 3 23.07 0.19 -7.52
N ALA A 4 21.96 0.37 -8.23
CA ALA A 4 21.12 1.54 -8.12
C ALA A 4 20.49 1.54 -6.73
N ARG A 5 21.20 2.08 -5.73
CA ARG A 5 20.61 2.49 -4.46
C ARG A 5 19.49 3.47 -4.78
N ALA A 6 18.24 3.01 -4.65
CA ALA A 6 17.08 3.88 -4.69
C ALA A 6 17.27 4.93 -3.59
N THR A 7 17.71 6.12 -3.99
CA THR A 7 17.96 7.20 -3.05
C THR A 7 16.58 7.78 -2.71
N PRO A 8 16.16 7.80 -1.43
CA PRO A 8 14.89 8.40 -1.04
C PRO A 8 14.82 9.83 -1.55
N LEU A 9 13.71 10.25 -2.15
CA LEU A 9 13.56 11.63 -2.61
C LEU A 9 13.55 12.57 -1.40
N LYS A 10 14.12 13.76 -1.56
CA LYS A 10 14.23 14.77 -0.49
C LYS A 10 12.85 15.06 0.13
N GLY A 11 12.69 14.81 1.43
CA GLY A 11 11.45 15.03 2.18
C GLY A 11 10.56 13.79 2.38
N GLN A 12 10.94 12.63 1.83
CA GLN A 12 10.25 11.36 2.07
C GLN A 12 10.65 10.76 3.43
N ARG A 13 9.65 10.26 4.18
CA ARG A 13 9.83 9.56 5.46
C ARG A 13 9.43 8.10 5.29
N ALA A 14 10.37 7.26 4.89
CA ALA A 14 10.26 5.83 5.16
C ALA A 14 10.38 5.62 6.68
N CYS A 15 9.56 4.76 7.29
CA CYS A 15 9.68 4.39 8.72
C CYS A 15 10.49 3.13 8.91
N TRP A 16 10.81 2.40 7.84
CA TRP A 16 11.74 1.30 7.98
C TRP A 16 13.16 1.86 8.03
N GLN A 17 13.80 1.68 9.18
CA GLN A 17 15.24 1.79 9.29
C GLN A 17 15.80 0.37 9.11
N SER A 18 16.50 0.15 8.00
CA SER A 18 17.21 -1.11 7.75
C SER A 18 18.24 -1.35 8.84
N ASN A 19 18.33 -2.58 9.33
CA ASN A 19 19.42 -2.96 10.24
C ASN A 19 20.77 -2.90 9.51
N VAL A 20 21.87 -2.89 10.27
CA VAL A 20 23.21 -2.98 9.69
C VAL A 20 23.33 -4.28 8.89
N GLY A 21 23.60 -4.17 7.59
CA GLY A 21 23.73 -5.30 6.66
C GLY A 21 22.46 -5.68 5.90
N GLU A 22 21.32 -5.05 6.18
CA GLU A 22 20.12 -5.16 5.35
C GLU A 22 20.14 -4.15 4.21
N ASP A 23 19.55 -4.53 3.08
CA ASP A 23 19.33 -3.61 1.98
C ASP A 23 18.38 -2.47 2.42
N PRO A 24 18.65 -1.22 2.01
CA PRO A 24 17.73 -0.13 2.27
C PRO A 24 16.39 -0.41 1.58
N ARG A 25 15.30 -0.24 2.32
CA ARG A 25 13.92 -0.43 1.85
C ARG A 25 13.17 0.93 1.78
N PRO A 26 13.61 1.88 0.93
CA PRO A 26 13.01 3.22 0.85
C PRO A 26 11.58 3.23 0.31
N GLU A 27 11.13 2.11 -0.26
CA GLU A 27 9.77 1.89 -0.75
C GLU A 27 8.78 1.50 0.36
N ILE A 28 9.25 1.24 1.59
CA ILE A 28 8.37 0.89 2.70
C ILE A 28 7.72 2.16 3.29
N SER A 29 6.40 2.18 3.20
CA SER A 29 5.52 3.21 3.73
C SER A 29 5.07 2.92 5.16
N CYS A 30 4.68 3.99 5.86
CA CYS A 30 4.10 3.97 7.21
C CYS A 30 2.61 4.27 7.18
N GLN A 31 2.05 4.49 6.00
CA GLN A 31 0.64 4.76 5.86
C GLN A 31 -0.11 3.47 6.19
N SER A 32 -1.09 3.60 7.09
CA SER A 32 -2.06 2.53 7.31
C SER A 32 -2.85 2.32 6.01
N LEU A 33 -2.91 1.09 5.55
CA LEU A 33 -3.67 0.67 4.36
C LEU A 33 -5.15 0.48 4.69
N SER A 34 -5.74 1.45 5.39
CA SER A 34 -7.17 1.44 5.72
C SER A 34 -8.03 1.63 4.46
N PRO A 35 -9.34 1.28 4.50
CA PRO A 35 -10.22 1.42 3.34
C PRO A 35 -10.27 2.86 2.83
N ASP A 36 -10.37 3.81 3.75
CA ASP A 36 -10.42 5.23 3.42
C ASP A 36 -9.10 5.73 2.81
N PHE A 37 -7.97 5.12 3.14
CA PHE A 37 -6.71 5.42 2.47
C PHE A 37 -6.68 4.82 1.06
N LEU A 38 -7.05 3.55 0.91
CA LEU A 38 -7.03 2.84 -0.37
C LEU A 38 -7.96 3.48 -1.41
N ARG A 39 -9.13 3.98 -0.98
CA ARG A 39 -10.06 4.74 -1.84
C ARG A 39 -9.46 6.02 -2.43
N LYS A 40 -8.48 6.64 -1.77
CA LYS A 40 -7.80 7.84 -2.31
C LYS A 40 -6.93 7.52 -3.51
N LEU A 41 -6.64 6.24 -3.76
CA LEU A 41 -5.84 5.78 -4.90
C LEU A 41 -6.68 5.67 -6.18
N GLU A 42 -8.00 5.62 -6.06
CA GLU A 42 -8.91 5.56 -7.21
C GLU A 42 -8.71 6.77 -8.13
N HIS A 43 -8.40 6.50 -9.40
CA HIS A 43 -8.11 7.51 -10.42
C HIS A 43 -6.93 8.47 -10.10
N ALA A 44 -6.15 8.18 -9.07
CA ALA A 44 -4.99 8.99 -8.70
C ALA A 44 -3.93 8.95 -9.81
N THR A 45 -3.23 10.06 -9.99
CA THR A 45 -2.04 10.11 -10.85
C THR A 45 -0.83 9.51 -10.11
N PRO A 46 0.20 9.03 -10.84
CA PRO A 46 1.45 8.55 -10.24
C PRO A 46 2.04 9.51 -9.19
N ALA A 47 2.03 10.82 -9.46
CA ALA A 47 2.53 11.84 -8.53
C ALA A 47 1.70 11.95 -7.25
N GLN A 48 0.37 11.82 -7.35
CA GLN A 48 -0.51 11.79 -6.18
C GLN A 48 -0.30 10.53 -5.35
N VAL A 49 -0.12 9.38 -5.98
CA VAL A 49 0.17 8.11 -5.30
C VAL A 49 1.47 8.22 -4.50
N VAL A 50 2.57 8.68 -5.12
CA VAL A 50 3.85 8.90 -4.42
C VAL A 50 3.69 9.86 -3.25
N LYS A 51 2.88 10.92 -3.40
CA LYS A 51 2.60 11.87 -2.32
C LYS A 51 1.80 11.25 -1.18
N LEU A 52 0.80 10.43 -1.49
CA LEU A 52 -0.04 9.74 -0.50
C LEU A 52 0.78 8.75 0.33
N PHE A 53 1.60 7.93 -0.33
CA PHE A 53 2.46 6.95 0.34
C PHE A 53 3.69 7.59 1.00
N GLY A 54 4.16 8.74 0.50
CA GLY A 54 5.37 9.39 1.02
C GLY A 54 6.66 8.68 0.64
N VAL A 55 6.60 7.73 -0.30
CA VAL A 55 7.71 6.90 -0.81
C VAL A 55 7.53 6.68 -2.32
N PRO A 56 8.58 6.36 -3.08
CA PRO A 56 8.49 6.30 -4.55
C PRO A 56 7.85 5.01 -5.08
N GLY A 57 7.63 4.01 -4.22
CA GLY A 57 7.23 2.66 -4.60
C GLY A 57 8.42 1.80 -5.02
N LYS A 58 8.16 0.51 -5.25
CA LYS A 58 9.20 -0.48 -5.58
C LYS A 58 9.94 -0.13 -6.87
N ASP A 59 11.27 -0.30 -6.86
CA ASP A 59 12.17 0.04 -7.98
C ASP A 59 12.03 1.51 -8.46
N GLY A 60 11.58 2.40 -7.57
CA GLY A 60 11.31 3.82 -7.89
C GLY A 60 10.05 4.04 -8.72
N LYS A 61 9.16 3.05 -8.81
CA LYS A 61 7.92 3.09 -9.59
C LYS A 61 6.71 3.04 -8.68
N PRO A 62 5.68 3.87 -8.93
CA PRO A 62 4.49 3.91 -8.09
C PRO A 62 3.47 2.83 -8.44
N THR A 63 3.92 1.60 -8.71
CA THR A 63 3.06 0.46 -9.08
C THR A 63 2.88 -0.54 -7.94
N TYR A 64 3.79 -0.53 -6.97
CA TYR A 64 3.76 -1.43 -5.83
C TYR A 64 4.26 -0.71 -4.57
N PHE A 65 3.52 -0.89 -3.47
CA PHE A 65 3.84 -0.30 -2.17
C PHE A 65 3.67 -1.34 -1.06
N GLU A 66 4.55 -1.27 -0.08
CA GLU A 66 4.45 -2.06 1.15
C GLU A 66 4.25 -1.12 2.33
N GLY A 67 3.26 -1.39 3.18
CA GLY A 67 3.00 -0.68 4.43
C GLY A 67 3.27 -1.61 5.62
N VAL A 68 4.19 -1.24 6.51
CA VAL A 68 4.61 -2.12 7.63
C VAL A 68 4.51 -1.46 9.00
N GLY A 69 3.67 -0.44 9.14
CA GLY A 69 3.51 0.30 10.40
C GLY A 69 3.04 -0.60 11.55
N LYS A 70 3.92 -0.90 12.51
CA LYS A 70 3.61 -1.74 13.69
C LYS A 70 2.83 -1.00 14.78
N VAL A 71 1.97 -0.06 14.39
CA VAL A 71 1.11 0.69 15.31
C VAL A 71 -0.18 -0.11 15.47
N PRO A 72 -0.64 -0.41 16.70
CA PRO A 72 -1.90 -1.11 16.86
C PRO A 72 -3.07 -0.39 16.16
N GLY A 73 -3.90 -1.14 15.45
CA GLY A 73 -4.97 -0.64 14.59
C GLY A 73 -4.53 -0.20 13.18
N PHE A 74 -3.24 -0.25 12.84
CA PHE A 74 -2.79 -0.01 11.48
C PHE A 74 -3.01 -1.24 10.61
N HIS A 75 -3.36 -1.01 9.35
CA HIS A 75 -3.42 -2.07 8.35
C HIS A 75 -2.10 -2.12 7.59
N ASN A 76 -1.39 -3.22 7.73
CA ASN A 76 -0.11 -3.49 7.08
C ASN A 76 -0.29 -4.51 5.97
N GLY A 77 0.56 -4.45 4.96
CA GLY A 77 0.51 -5.35 3.82
C GLY A 77 1.03 -4.67 2.57
N TYR A 78 0.43 -4.99 1.43
CA TYR A 78 0.89 -4.49 0.14
C TYR A 78 -0.26 -4.01 -0.74
N VAL A 79 0.08 -3.10 -1.65
CA VAL A 79 -0.84 -2.53 -2.65
C VAL A 79 -0.19 -2.60 -4.02
N ASP A 80 -0.92 -3.20 -4.96
CA ASP A 80 -0.62 -3.25 -6.38
C ASP A 80 -1.54 -2.30 -7.16
N LEU A 81 -0.95 -1.51 -8.05
CA LEU A 81 -1.66 -0.51 -8.85
C LEU A 81 -1.43 -0.73 -10.34
N VAL A 82 -2.52 -0.68 -11.11
CA VAL A 82 -2.47 -0.62 -12.58
C VAL A 82 -2.87 0.76 -13.03
N TYR A 83 -2.16 1.28 -14.03
CA TYR A 83 -2.42 2.59 -14.61
C TYR A 83 -2.95 2.48 -16.05
N GLY A 84 -3.92 3.31 -16.38
CA GLY A 84 -4.39 3.57 -17.75
C GLY A 84 -4.49 5.07 -17.97
N GLN A 85 -4.01 5.56 -19.11
CA GLN A 85 -4.05 7.00 -19.45
C GLN A 85 -3.47 7.91 -18.35
N GLY A 86 -2.43 7.45 -17.63
CA GLY A 86 -1.76 8.22 -16.58
C GLY A 86 -2.49 8.28 -15.23
N ARG A 87 -3.51 7.44 -15.01
CA ARG A 87 -4.27 7.34 -13.76
C ARG A 87 -4.43 5.90 -13.32
N VAL A 88 -4.58 5.67 -12.02
CA VAL A 88 -4.90 4.35 -11.48
C VAL A 88 -6.26 3.90 -12.02
N THR A 89 -6.28 2.70 -12.62
CA THR A 89 -7.49 2.03 -13.13
C THR A 89 -7.82 0.77 -12.35
N LYS A 90 -6.87 0.26 -11.57
CA LYS A 90 -7.07 -0.88 -10.66
C LYS A 90 -6.24 -0.72 -9.40
N VAL A 91 -6.84 -1.05 -8.27
CA VAL A 91 -6.22 -1.19 -6.95
C VAL A 91 -6.47 -2.61 -6.48
N ASN A 92 -5.41 -3.33 -6.12
CA ASN A 92 -5.50 -4.55 -5.33
C ASN A 92 -4.66 -4.35 -4.08
N ALA A 93 -5.23 -4.60 -2.91
CA ALA A 93 -4.48 -4.57 -1.67
C ALA A 93 -4.83 -5.77 -0.81
N VAL A 94 -3.80 -6.33 -0.19
CA VAL A 94 -3.94 -7.39 0.81
C VAL A 94 -3.34 -6.84 2.09
N THR A 95 -4.13 -6.83 3.16
CA THR A 95 -3.77 -6.17 4.41
C THR A 95 -4.10 -7.03 5.61
N THR A 96 -3.44 -6.76 6.72
CA THR A 96 -3.76 -7.32 8.05
C THR A 96 -3.75 -6.19 9.05
N GLU A 97 -4.69 -6.18 9.98
CA GLU A 97 -4.66 -5.22 11.09
C GLU A 97 -3.59 -5.65 12.10
N PHE A 98 -2.69 -4.76 12.47
CA PHE A 98 -1.73 -4.99 13.53
C PHE A 98 -2.40 -4.84 14.90
N GLN A 99 -2.43 -5.91 15.69
CA GLN A 99 -3.20 -5.96 16.93
C GLN A 99 -2.39 -5.46 18.14
N ASN A 100 -3.10 -5.13 19.23
CA ASN A 100 -2.50 -4.69 20.50
C ASN A 100 -1.55 -5.72 21.14
N ASN A 101 -1.70 -7.01 20.80
CA ASN A 101 -0.84 -8.09 21.27
C ASN A 101 0.47 -8.21 20.45
N GLY A 102 0.69 -7.33 19.47
CA GLY A 102 1.87 -7.33 18.59
C GLY A 102 1.79 -8.34 17.44
N MET A 103 0.65 -8.99 17.23
CA MET A 103 0.44 -9.96 16.16
C MET A 103 -0.34 -9.35 14.99
N ALA A 104 -0.15 -9.90 13.79
CA ALA A 104 -1.02 -9.62 12.66
C ALA A 104 -2.39 -10.30 12.87
N GLY A 105 -3.45 -9.56 12.60
CA GLY A 105 -4.81 -10.08 12.54
C GLY A 105 -5.07 -10.89 11.25
N PRO A 106 -6.34 -11.23 10.98
CA PRO A 106 -6.70 -11.91 9.74
C PRO A 106 -6.42 -11.03 8.52
N GLU A 107 -6.19 -11.70 7.39
CA GLU A 107 -6.05 -11.06 6.09
C GLU A 107 -7.38 -10.43 5.64
N MET A 108 -7.28 -9.26 5.01
CA MET A 108 -8.37 -8.48 4.45
C MET A 108 -7.97 -7.96 3.08
N ASP A 109 -8.82 -8.23 2.11
CA ASP A 109 -8.66 -7.77 0.74
C ASP A 109 -9.41 -6.47 0.48
N PHE A 110 -8.83 -5.66 -0.39
CA PHE A 110 -9.49 -4.53 -1.03
C PHE A 110 -9.22 -4.60 -2.53
N GLY A 111 -10.29 -4.57 -3.31
CA GLY A 111 -10.23 -4.60 -4.77
C GLY A 111 -11.05 -3.47 -5.33
N TRP A 112 -10.46 -2.70 -6.25
CA TRP A 112 -11.20 -1.73 -7.02
C TRP A 112 -10.75 -1.75 -8.46
N GLU A 113 -11.69 -1.73 -9.39
CA GLU A 113 -11.41 -1.62 -10.82
C GLU A 113 -12.39 -0.64 -11.45
N ALA A 114 -11.89 0.35 -12.19
CA ALA A 114 -12.69 1.45 -12.73
C ALA A 114 -13.92 0.97 -13.55
N ALA A 115 -13.84 -0.22 -14.16
CA ALA A 115 -14.92 -0.82 -14.95
C ALA A 115 -15.87 -1.73 -14.15
N LYS A 116 -15.47 -2.23 -12.97
CA LYS A 116 -16.21 -3.26 -12.20
C LYS A 116 -16.68 -2.78 -10.82
N GLY A 117 -16.19 -1.62 -10.37
CA GLY A 117 -16.46 -1.06 -9.05
C GLY A 117 -15.54 -1.62 -7.95
N GLU A 118 -15.88 -1.29 -6.71
CA GLU A 118 -15.15 -1.65 -5.49
C GLU A 118 -15.68 -2.96 -4.87
N CYS A 119 -14.80 -3.70 -4.20
CA CYS A 119 -15.09 -4.68 -3.14
C CYS A 119 -14.08 -4.50 -1.99
N SER A 120 -14.45 -4.94 -0.79
CA SER A 120 -13.59 -4.88 0.39
C SER A 120 -14.02 -5.89 1.46
N ASP A 121 -13.07 -6.59 2.06
CA ASP A 121 -13.29 -7.49 3.20
C ASP A 121 -13.18 -6.78 4.56
N PHE A 122 -13.06 -5.46 4.57
CA PHE A 122 -13.05 -4.70 5.81
C PHE A 122 -14.43 -4.68 6.49
N PRO A 123 -14.50 -4.66 7.83
CA PRO A 123 -15.75 -4.54 8.57
C PRO A 123 -16.58 -3.33 8.10
N GLY A 124 -17.89 -3.53 7.94
CA GLY A 124 -18.82 -2.49 7.45
C GLY A 124 -18.86 -2.32 5.93
N SER A 125 -18.01 -3.02 5.17
CA SER A 125 -18.13 -3.08 3.71
C SER A 125 -19.45 -3.75 3.29
N THR A 126 -20.15 -3.16 2.32
CA THR A 126 -21.38 -3.73 1.74
C THR A 126 -21.10 -4.88 0.78
N ARG A 127 -19.85 -5.04 0.31
CA ARG A 127 -19.45 -6.08 -0.64
C ARG A 127 -18.08 -6.67 -0.27
N ARG A 128 -18.09 -7.95 0.10
CA ARG A 128 -16.88 -8.76 0.32
C ARG A 128 -16.16 -9.07 -1.00
N CYS A 129 -14.83 -9.11 -0.98
CA CYS A 129 -14.03 -9.53 -2.13
C CYS A 129 -13.99 -11.06 -2.27
N ASN A 130 -13.85 -11.79 -1.15
CA ASN A 130 -13.76 -13.25 -1.15
C ASN A 130 -15.06 -13.94 -0.67
N ALA A 131 -16.23 -13.39 -1.02
CA ALA A 131 -17.48 -14.09 -0.74
C ALA A 131 -17.48 -15.44 -1.47
N VAL A 132 -17.67 -16.53 -0.74
CA VAL A 132 -17.91 -17.86 -1.33
C VAL A 132 -19.18 -17.76 -2.16
N GLN A 133 -19.07 -18.06 -3.46
CA GLN A 133 -20.23 -18.14 -4.36
C GLN A 133 -21.18 -19.25 -3.94
#